data_AF-A0A3D5W4J8-F1
#
_entry.id   AF-A0A3D5W4J8-F1
#
_cell.length_a   1.000
_cell.length_b   1.000
_cell.length_c   1.000
_cell.angle_alpha   90.00
_cell.angle_beta   90.00
_cell.angle_gamma   90.00
#
_symmetry.space_group_name_H-M   'P 1'
#
loop_
_entity.id
_entity.type
_entity.pdbx_description
1 polymer ?
#
loop_
_entity_poly.entity_id
_entity_poly.type
_entity_poly.pdbx_seq_one_letter_code
_entity_poly.pdbx_strand_id
1 'polypeptide(L)'
;AMPQLVAILHSFVGLAAVLVGFGSLLEPGAHFTAAEKVVHDIEIFLGVLIGAVTFTGSVAAFGKLQGILHSRPLMLSGRHLINLGIGVACIWLGILFVGADSIDAGIWPLLIMTGLAFIFGLHMVLAIGGADMP
;
A
#
# COMPACT_ATOMS: atom_id res chain seq x y z
N ALA A 1 -5.44 6.82 -24.64
CA ALA A 1 -5.24 8.04 -23.83
C ALA A 1 -6.15 8.12 -22.60
N MET A 2 -7.38 7.59 -22.61
CA MET A 2 -8.26 7.61 -21.41
C MET A 2 -7.81 6.64 -20.30
N PRO A 3 -7.47 5.37 -20.56
CA PRO A 3 -7.13 4.41 -19.49
C PRO A 3 -5.87 4.80 -18.70
N GLN A 4 -4.83 5.28 -19.39
CA GLN A 4 -3.58 5.74 -18.74
C GLN A 4 -3.83 6.95 -17.81
N LEU A 5 -4.70 7.90 -18.21
CA LEU A 5 -5.02 9.06 -17.39
C LEU A 5 -5.76 8.64 -16.12
N VAL A 6 -6.71 7.71 -16.23
CA VAL A 6 -7.42 7.16 -15.07
C VAL A 6 -6.45 6.43 -14.13
N ALA A 7 -5.52 5.63 -14.68
CA ALA A 7 -4.53 4.92 -13.88
C ALA A 7 -3.66 5.89 -13.07
N ILE A 8 -3.08 6.92 -13.69
CA ILE A 8 -2.21 7.85 -12.99
C ILE A 8 -2.97 8.72 -11.98
N LEU A 9 -4.21 9.14 -12.28
CA LEU A 9 -5.02 9.91 -11.33
C LEU A 9 -5.33 9.11 -10.06
N HIS A 10 -5.60 7.80 -10.19
CA HIS A 10 -5.82 6.94 -9.03
C HIS A 10 -4.54 6.78 -8.19
N SER A 11 -3.35 6.88 -8.80
CA SER A 11 -2.10 6.88 -8.03
C SER A 11 -2.04 8.03 -7.01
N PHE A 12 -2.49 9.24 -7.39
CA PHE A 12 -2.53 10.38 -6.47
C PHE A 12 -3.48 10.16 -5.31
N VAL A 13 -4.63 9.50 -5.53
CA VAL A 13 -5.56 9.11 -4.46
C VAL A 13 -4.87 8.16 -3.47
N GLY A 14 -4.15 7.16 -3.97
CA GLY A 14 -3.40 6.22 -3.14
C GLY A 14 -2.31 6.91 -2.31
N LEU A 15 -1.53 7.80 -2.93
CA LEU A 15 -0.48 8.54 -2.23
C LEU A 15 -1.06 9.51 -1.18
N ALA A 16 -2.17 10.17 -1.50
CA ALA A 16 -2.87 11.02 -0.53
C ALA A 16 -3.32 10.23 0.70
N ALA A 17 -3.88 9.03 0.52
CA ALA A 17 -4.26 8.16 1.64
C ALA A 17 -3.06 7.78 2.53
N VAL A 18 -1.90 7.48 1.92
CA VAL A 18 -0.65 7.22 2.66
C VAL A 18 -0.25 8.44 3.48
N LEU A 19 -0.17 9.62 2.85
CA LEU A 19 0.26 10.84 3.51
C LEU A 19 -0.70 11.27 4.64
N VAL A 20 -2.01 11.12 4.43
CA VAL A 20 -3.03 11.40 5.45
C VAL A 20 -2.88 10.43 6.63
N GLY A 21 -2.67 9.13 6.39
CA GLY A 21 -2.46 8.16 7.46
C GLY A 21 -1.22 8.46 8.31
N PHE A 22 -0.09 8.82 7.69
CA PHE A 22 1.10 9.27 8.42
C PHE A 22 0.87 10.59 9.16
N GLY A 23 0.14 11.54 8.56
CA GLY A 23 -0.24 12.78 9.22
C GLY A 23 -1.07 12.54 10.48
N SER A 24 -2.04 11.63 10.40
CA SER A 24 -2.90 11.22 11.51
C SER A 24 -2.12 10.56 12.65
N LEU A 25 -1.15 9.69 12.33
CA LEU A 25 -0.28 9.07 13.35
C LEU A 25 0.57 10.10 14.11
N LEU A 26 1.01 11.15 13.41
CA LEU A 26 1.92 12.16 13.94
C LEU A 26 1.18 13.35 14.59
N GLU A 27 -0.15 13.34 14.63
CA GLU A 27 -0.95 14.45 15.14
C GLU A 27 -0.77 14.62 16.66
N PRO A 28 -0.14 15.73 17.13
CA PRO A 28 0.06 15.94 18.56
C PRO A 28 -1.26 16.31 19.25
N GLY A 29 -1.66 15.55 20.26
CA GLY A 29 -2.83 15.88 21.11
C GLY A 29 -4.10 15.08 20.83
N ALA A 30 -4.02 14.01 20.04
CA ALA A 30 -5.12 13.08 19.91
C ALA A 30 -5.35 12.31 21.24
N HIS A 31 -6.40 12.69 21.97
CA HIS A 31 -6.80 12.02 23.20
C HIS A 31 -7.88 10.99 22.90
N PHE A 32 -7.45 9.73 22.72
CA PHE A 32 -8.37 8.62 22.52
C PHE A 32 -8.59 7.85 23.82
N THR A 33 -9.81 7.36 24.02
CA THR A 33 -10.06 6.25 24.94
C THR A 33 -9.45 4.96 24.38
N ALA A 34 -9.29 3.93 25.23
CA ALA A 34 -8.63 2.68 24.82
C ALA A 34 -9.26 2.02 23.58
N ALA A 35 -10.60 2.04 23.46
CA ALA A 35 -11.29 1.47 22.31
C ALA A 35 -11.15 2.34 21.05
N GLU A 36 -11.22 3.66 21.19
CA GLU A 36 -11.05 4.60 20.08
C GLU A 36 -9.65 4.54 19.49
N LYS A 37 -8.61 4.40 20.33
CA LYS A 37 -7.22 4.24 19.87
C LYS A 37 -7.08 3.02 18.97
N VAL A 38 -7.63 1.88 19.37
CA VAL A 38 -7.55 0.65 18.58
C VAL A 38 -8.23 0.81 17.22
N VAL A 39 -9.41 1.42 17.18
CA VAL A 39 -10.13 1.66 15.91
C VAL A 39 -9.34 2.62 15.02
N HIS A 40 -8.83 3.71 15.59
CA HIS A 40 -8.04 4.70 14.88
C HIS A 40 -6.75 4.13 14.30
N ASP A 41 -6.02 3.33 15.07
CA ASP A 41 -4.80 2.68 14.61
C ASP A 41 -5.08 1.68 13.48
N ILE A 42 -6.17 0.91 13.57
CA ILE A 42 -6.59 0.00 12.49
C ILE A 42 -6.94 0.79 11.22
N GLU A 43 -7.64 1.92 11.34
CA GLU A 43 -8.01 2.78 10.22
C GLU A 43 -6.76 3.35 9.52
N ILE A 44 -5.81 3.91 10.29
CA ILE A 44 -4.53 4.39 9.76
C ILE A 44 -3.82 3.25 9.02
N PHE A 45 -3.69 2.09 9.66
CA PHE A 45 -2.92 0.98 9.10
C PHE A 45 -3.53 0.48 7.78
N LEU A 46 -4.84 0.26 7.75
CA LEU A 46 -5.54 -0.20 6.54
C LEU A 46 -5.56 0.87 5.45
N GLY A 47 -5.76 2.14 5.81
CA GLY A 47 -5.75 3.26 4.88
C GLY A 47 -4.40 3.41 4.18
N VAL A 48 -3.30 3.34 4.94
CA VAL A 48 -1.93 3.39 4.40
C VAL A 48 -1.63 2.15 3.55
N LEU A 49 -2.00 0.95 4.00
CA LEU A 49 -1.80 -0.29 3.24
C LEU A 49 -2.49 -0.23 1.88
N ILE A 50 -3.79 0.10 1.86
CA ILE A 50 -4.59 0.17 0.63
C ILE A 50 -4.07 1.30 -0.26
N GLY A 51 -3.76 2.47 0.31
CA GLY A 51 -3.21 3.61 -0.42
C GLY A 51 -1.89 3.29 -1.10
N ALA A 52 -0.97 2.61 -0.41
CA ALA A 52 0.35 2.28 -0.94
C ALA A 52 0.29 1.25 -2.08
N VAL A 53 -0.51 0.20 -1.91
CA VAL A 53 -0.76 -0.80 -2.98
C VAL A 53 -1.38 -0.13 -4.20
N THR A 54 -2.36 0.75 -3.98
CA THR A 54 -3.06 1.48 -5.04
C THR A 54 -2.11 2.39 -5.80
N PHE A 55 -1.29 3.19 -5.09
CA PHE A 55 -0.31 4.08 -5.70
C PHE A 55 0.63 3.34 -6.67
N THR A 56 1.31 2.30 -6.18
CA THR A 56 2.30 1.57 -6.98
C THR A 56 1.67 0.73 -8.07
N GLY A 57 0.52 0.11 -7.82
CA GLY A 57 -0.23 -0.62 -8.85
C GLY A 57 -0.65 0.31 -9.99
N SER A 58 -1.19 1.48 -9.67
CA SER A 58 -1.59 2.51 -10.64
C SER A 58 -0.42 3.06 -11.45
N VAL A 59 0.72 3.33 -10.82
CA VAL A 59 1.95 3.79 -11.52
C VAL A 59 2.44 2.72 -12.50
N ALA A 60 2.45 1.45 -12.08
CA ALA A 60 2.83 0.34 -12.94
C ALA A 60 1.87 0.13 -14.13
N ALA A 61 0.56 0.25 -13.88
CA ALA A 61 -0.47 0.15 -14.90
C ALA A 61 -0.33 1.30 -15.92
N PHE A 62 -0.16 2.54 -15.44
CA PHE A 62 0.14 3.68 -16.30
C PHE A 62 1.37 3.43 -17.18
N GLY A 63 2.48 2.97 -16.59
CA GLY A 63 3.71 2.69 -17.31
C GLY A 63 3.52 1.65 -18.42
N LYS A 64 2.72 0.61 -18.18
CA LYS A 64 2.40 -0.42 -19.19
C LYS A 64 1.48 0.10 -20.29
N LEU A 65 0.43 0.85 -19.95
CA LEU A 65 -0.52 1.43 -20.91
C LEU A 65 0.12 2.50 -21.78
N GLN A 66 1.08 3.25 -21.24
CA GLN A 66 1.84 4.27 -21.95
C GLN A 66 2.99 3.68 -22.79
N GLY A 67 3.28 2.39 -22.67
CA GLY A 67 4.38 1.71 -23.37
C GLY A 67 5.77 2.01 -22.81
N ILE A 68 5.86 2.62 -21.63
CA ILE A 68 7.12 2.88 -20.92
C ILE A 68 7.67 1.59 -20.31
N LEU A 69 6.76 0.74 -19.80
CA LEU A 69 7.06 -0.59 -19.27
C LEU A 69 6.66 -1.67 -20.26
N HIS A 70 7.41 -2.78 -20.27
CA HIS A 70 7.09 -3.91 -21.13
C HIS A 70 5.71 -4.50 -20.78
N SER A 71 4.88 -4.69 -21.80
CA SER A 71 3.52 -5.24 -21.65
C SER A 71 3.49 -6.75 -21.39
N ARG A 72 4.64 -7.43 -21.44
CA ARG A 72 4.75 -8.86 -21.14
C ARG A 72 4.61 -9.09 -19.63
N PRO A 73 3.83 -10.09 -19.18
CA PRO A 73 3.74 -10.46 -17.78
C PRO A 73 5.12 -10.82 -17.21
N LEU A 74 5.50 -10.20 -16.10
CA LEU A 74 6.70 -10.58 -15.36
C LEU A 74 6.37 -11.82 -14.50
N MET A 75 6.87 -12.99 -14.93
CA MET A 75 6.62 -14.25 -14.25
C MET A 75 7.79 -14.62 -13.34
N LEU A 76 7.73 -14.21 -12.07
CA LEU A 76 8.68 -14.66 -11.06
C LEU A 76 8.33 -16.08 -10.59
N SER A 77 9.37 -16.91 -10.40
CA SER A 77 9.21 -18.22 -9.78
C SER A 77 8.70 -18.05 -8.35
N GLY A 78 7.61 -18.73 -7.98
CA GLY A 78 7.03 -18.65 -6.64
C GLY A 78 6.24 -17.36 -6.33
N ARG A 79 5.76 -16.61 -7.34
CA ARG A 79 4.97 -15.37 -7.14
C ARG A 79 3.86 -15.46 -6.09
N HIS A 80 3.17 -16.60 -6.01
CA HIS A 80 2.10 -16.82 -5.05
C HIS A 80 2.61 -16.92 -3.62
N LEU A 81 3.78 -17.54 -3.42
CA LEU A 81 4.45 -17.62 -2.12
C LEU A 81 4.98 -16.25 -1.70
N ILE A 82 5.54 -15.47 -2.63
CA ILE A 82 5.99 -14.10 -2.36
C ILE A 82 4.81 -13.23 -1.91
N ASN A 83 3.71 -13.27 -2.67
CA ASN A 83 2.50 -12.51 -2.35
C ASN A 83 1.89 -12.93 -1.00
N LEU A 84 1.83 -14.24 -0.73
CA LEU A 84 1.37 -14.76 0.54
C LEU A 84 2.28 -14.31 1.69
N GLY A 85 3.60 -14.40 1.51
CA GLY A 85 4.58 -13.96 2.49
C GLY A 85 4.46 -12.49 2.83
N ILE A 86 4.31 -11.62 1.82
CA ILE A 86 4.08 -10.19 2.05
C ILE A 86 2.74 -9.95 2.75
N GLY A 87 1.66 -10.62 2.34
CA GLY A 87 0.35 -10.49 3.00
C GLY A 87 0.38 -10.88 4.48
N VAL A 88 1.02 -12.01 4.81
CA VAL A 88 1.22 -12.46 6.19
C VAL A 88 2.09 -11.47 6.98
N ALA A 89 3.17 -10.96 6.38
CA ALA A 89 4.02 -9.96 7.00
C ALA A 89 3.25 -8.66 7.30
N CYS A 90 2.38 -8.20 6.39
CA CYS A 90 1.52 -7.04 6.63
C CYS A 90 0.56 -7.28 7.80
N ILE A 91 -0.08 -8.46 7.89
CA ILE A 91 -0.96 -8.79 9.02
C ILE A 91 -0.18 -8.76 10.34
N TRP A 92 1.01 -9.37 10.37
CA TRP A 92 1.88 -9.38 11.55
C TRP A 92 2.29 -7.97 11.97
N LEU A 93 2.71 -7.13 11.03
CA LEU A 93 3.07 -5.73 11.29
C LEU A 93 1.86 -4.91 11.79
N GLY A 94 0.64 -5.23 11.33
CA GLY A 94 -0.58 -4.60 11.82
C GLY A 94 -0.86 -4.91 13.28
N ILE A 95 -0.64 -6.16 13.71
CA ILE A 95 -0.75 -6.55 15.13
C ILE A 95 0.28 -5.78 15.98
N LEU A 96 1.53 -5.66 15.50
CA LEU A 96 2.56 -4.89 16.19
C LEU A 96 2.24 -3.39 16.25
N PHE A 97 1.64 -2.85 15.20
CA PHE A 97 1.25 -1.44 15.12
C PHE A 97 0.15 -1.10 16.13
N VAL A 98 -0.95 -1.86 16.12
CA VAL A 98 -2.09 -1.64 17.03
C VAL A 98 -1.70 -1.88 18.49
N GLY A 99 -0.79 -2.82 18.73
CA GLY A 99 -0.23 -3.09 20.06
C GLY A 99 0.85 -2.12 20.52
N ALA A 100 1.19 -1.08 19.73
CA ALA A 100 2.25 -0.14 20.09
C ALA A 100 1.78 0.87 21.15
N ASP A 101 2.55 0.98 22.23
CA ASP A 101 2.30 1.89 23.36
C ASP A 101 2.76 3.33 23.09
N SER A 102 3.52 3.56 22.02
CA SER A 102 4.07 4.87 21.67
C SER A 102 4.11 5.08 20.16
N ILE A 103 4.10 6.35 19.74
CA ILE A 103 4.23 6.75 18.33
C ILE A 103 5.54 6.20 17.75
N ASP A 104 6.64 6.28 18.50
CA ASP A 104 7.95 5.77 18.06
C ASP A 104 7.95 4.24 17.86
N ALA A 105 7.18 3.50 18.66
CA ALA A 105 7.02 2.06 18.48
C ALA A 105 6.11 1.72 17.29
N GLY A 106 5.10 2.55 17.00
CA GLY A 106 4.16 2.35 15.89
C GLY A 106 4.71 2.79 14.53
N ILE A 107 5.56 3.81 14.47
CA ILE A 107 6.03 4.36 13.20
C ILE A 107 6.84 3.35 12.39
N TRP A 108 7.63 2.49 13.05
CA TRP A 108 8.46 1.49 12.38
C TRP A 108 7.64 0.38 11.71
N PRO A 109 6.69 -0.30 12.40
CA PRO A 109 5.76 -1.22 11.75
C PRO A 109 5.02 -0.61 10.56
N LEU A 110 4.56 0.64 10.70
CA LEU A 110 3.84 1.34 9.63
C LEU A 110 4.74 1.61 8.41
N LEU A 111 5.98 2.10 8.63
CA LEU A 111 6.96 2.35 7.56
C LEU A 111 7.36 1.06 6.84
N ILE A 112 7.67 0.00 7.59
CA ILE A 112 8.06 -1.30 7.01
C ILE A 112 6.88 -1.86 6.21
N MET A 113 5.66 -1.82 6.74
CA MET A 113 4.47 -2.26 6.03
C MET A 113 4.25 -1.43 4.76
N THR A 114 4.41 -0.12 4.82
CA THR A 114 4.23 0.77 3.64
C THR A 114 5.22 0.40 2.53
N GLY A 115 6.48 0.14 2.88
CA GLY A 115 7.50 -0.35 1.93
C GLY A 115 7.11 -1.69 1.30
N LEU A 116 6.65 -2.65 2.10
CA LEU A 116 6.15 -3.94 1.60
C LEU A 116 4.92 -3.77 0.71
N ALA A 117 3.99 -2.89 1.06
CA ALA A 117 2.78 -2.59 0.30
C ALA A 117 3.09 -1.98 -1.07
N PHE A 118 4.09 -1.09 -1.15
CA PHE A 118 4.60 -0.57 -2.42
C PHE A 118 5.18 -1.68 -3.30
N ILE A 119 5.98 -2.58 -2.73
CA ILE A 119 6.51 -3.73 -3.46
C ILE A 119 5.37 -4.65 -3.93
N PHE A 120 4.38 -4.88 -3.06
CA PHE A 120 3.24 -5.75 -3.34
C PHE A 120 2.38 -5.22 -4.49
N GLY A 121 1.99 -3.94 -4.46
CA GLY A 121 1.20 -3.32 -5.52
C GLY A 121 1.91 -3.34 -6.87
N LEU A 122 3.20 -3.02 -6.87
CA LEU A 122 4.03 -3.12 -8.07
C LEU A 122 4.11 -4.56 -8.60
N HIS A 123 4.45 -5.52 -7.74
CA HIS A 123 4.60 -6.92 -8.13
C HIS A 123 3.31 -7.52 -8.71
N MET A 124 2.16 -7.21 -8.10
CA MET A 124 0.85 -7.67 -8.58
C MET A 124 0.54 -7.19 -10.00
N VAL A 125 0.77 -5.91 -10.30
CA VAL A 125 0.47 -5.35 -11.63
C VAL A 125 1.52 -5.74 -12.67
N LEU A 126 2.79 -5.90 -12.27
CA LEU A 126 3.83 -6.40 -13.18
C LEU A 126 3.54 -7.82 -13.67
N ALA A 127 2.87 -8.66 -12.87
CA ALA A 127 2.47 -10.01 -13.24
C ALA A 127 1.27 -10.09 -14.20
N ILE A 128 0.58 -8.98 -14.50
CA ILE A 128 -0.58 -8.92 -15.41
C ILE A 128 -0.11 -8.53 -16.82
N GLY A 129 -0.63 -9.16 -17.88
CA GLY A 129 -0.32 -8.78 -19.26
C GLY A 129 -0.96 -7.44 -19.64
N GLY A 130 -0.27 -6.62 -20.44
CA GLY A 130 -0.83 -5.35 -20.90
C GLY A 130 -2.07 -5.50 -21.80
N ALA A 131 -2.23 -6.65 -22.45
CA ALA A 131 -3.46 -6.98 -23.20
C ALA A 131 -4.66 -7.29 -22.29
N ASP A 132 -4.39 -7.69 -21.05
CA ASP A 132 -5.41 -7.95 -20.02
C ASP A 132 -5.73 -6.69 -19.19
N MET A 133 -5.05 -5.57 -19.47
CA MET A 133 -5.29 -4.28 -18.82
C MET A 133 -6.30 -3.48 -19.66
N PRO A 134 -7.50 -3.18 -19.13
CA PRO A 134 -8.52 -2.41 -19.83
C PRO A 134 -8.16 -0.93 -20.01
#